data_AF-A0A1I1HL82-F1
#
_entry.id   AF-A0A1I1HL82-F1
#
_cell.length_a   1.000
_cell.length_b   1.000
_cell.length_c   1.000
_cell.angle_alpha   90.00
_cell.angle_beta   90.00
_cell.angle_gamma   90.00
#
_symmetry.space_group_name_H-M   'P 1'
#
loop_
_entity.id
_entity.type
_entity.pdbx_description
1 polymer ?
#
loop_
_entity_poly.entity_id
_entity_poly.type
_entity_poly.pdbx_seq_one_letter_code
_entity_poly.pdbx_strand_id
1 'polypeptide(L)'
;MDKPIYVGSYRNQLSAIVAGDGFAAVPVWVPQPAIGSATLRGSRVHAIVASSNLTLLTKLLVIMKALAVTKSGAGEGGNLAFGTATTITRSDTSQKDFVKEGWRVGDRVAVFDRGNRTGGLTTAANRKVAQITGVAAGTLTFAAATWTAEAIPSTAAIHRVSPMGMPVSVSAGAGNSAAVQPANILSTLNMPWLPNRPDTADVVGPDEAIIAMLSSTNTVLGAGDVIEITATGGDY
;
A
#
# COMPACT_ATOMS: atom_id res chain seq x y z
N MET A 1 0.28 6.64 -36.87
CA MET A 1 -0.01 6.36 -35.45
C MET A 1 1.26 5.77 -34.87
N ASP A 2 2.06 6.61 -34.23
CA ASP A 2 3.33 6.18 -33.67
C ASP A 2 3.06 5.26 -32.49
N LYS A 3 3.50 4.01 -32.61
CA LYS A 3 3.53 3.09 -31.49
C LYS A 3 4.58 3.63 -30.52
N PRO A 4 4.25 3.88 -29.24
CA PRO A 4 5.25 4.22 -28.25
C PRO A 4 6.39 3.19 -28.28
N ILE A 5 7.62 3.70 -28.41
CA ILE A 5 8.85 2.91 -28.38
C ILE A 5 9.10 2.56 -26.91
N TYR A 6 8.88 1.29 -26.55
CA TYR A 6 9.09 0.77 -25.20
C TYR A 6 10.45 0.07 -25.12
N VAL A 7 11.25 0.37 -24.09
CA VAL A 7 12.63 -0.12 -23.95
C VAL A 7 12.75 -1.23 -22.87
N GLY A 8 11.65 -1.80 -22.40
CA GLY A 8 11.68 -2.86 -21.38
C GLY A 8 10.44 -3.77 -21.36
N SER A 9 10.61 -4.98 -20.79
CA SER A 9 9.51 -5.94 -20.59
C SER A 9 8.64 -5.52 -19.41
N TYR A 10 7.31 -5.48 -19.62
CA TYR A 10 6.36 -5.30 -18.51
C TYR A 10 6.44 -6.47 -17.53
N ARG A 11 6.29 -6.17 -16.24
CA ARG A 11 6.14 -7.17 -15.17
C ARG A 11 4.76 -7.04 -14.57
N ASN A 12 4.12 -8.19 -14.35
CA ASN A 12 2.90 -8.27 -13.58
C ASN A 12 3.24 -8.60 -12.13
N GLN A 13 2.69 -7.83 -11.21
CA GLN A 13 2.70 -8.15 -9.81
C GLN A 13 1.26 -8.43 -9.38
N LEU A 14 1.06 -9.57 -8.73
CA LEU A 14 -0.21 -10.00 -8.17
C LEU A 14 -0.18 -9.81 -6.65
N SER A 15 -1.25 -9.27 -6.10
CA SER A 15 -1.47 -9.15 -4.65
C SER A 15 -2.92 -9.45 -4.35
N ALA A 16 -3.20 -10.15 -3.24
CA ALA A 16 -4.55 -10.61 -2.93
C ALA A 16 -4.98 -10.20 -1.54
N ILE A 17 -6.17 -9.62 -1.45
CA ILE A 17 -6.87 -9.35 -0.21
C ILE A 17 -7.82 -10.53 0.06
N VAL A 18 -7.62 -11.22 1.18
CA VAL A 18 -8.37 -12.44 1.56
C VAL A 18 -9.08 -12.21 2.89
N ALA A 19 -10.20 -12.89 3.11
CA ALA A 19 -10.94 -12.86 4.36
C ALA A 19 -10.10 -13.23 5.60
N GLY A 20 -10.30 -12.49 6.69
CA GLY A 20 -9.63 -12.69 7.98
C GLY A 20 -9.32 -11.39 8.73
N ASP A 21 -9.10 -10.30 7.99
CA ASP A 21 -8.81 -8.98 8.55
C ASP A 21 -9.93 -8.01 8.17
N GLY A 22 -10.71 -7.52 9.12
CA GLY A 22 -11.83 -6.58 8.88
C GLY A 22 -11.42 -5.33 8.07
N PHE A 23 -10.12 -5.03 8.03
CA PHE A 23 -9.44 -4.10 7.14
C PHE A 23 -8.24 -4.81 6.53
N ALA A 24 -8.17 -4.85 5.21
CA ALA A 24 -7.04 -5.45 4.52
C ALA A 24 -6.50 -4.51 3.45
N ALA A 25 -5.23 -4.17 3.58
CA ALA A 25 -4.44 -3.37 2.68
C ALA A 25 -3.29 -4.22 2.13
N VAL A 26 -3.22 -4.42 0.82
CA VAL A 26 -2.10 -5.15 0.22
C VAL A 26 -1.18 -4.18 -0.52
N PRO A 27 0.13 -4.36 -0.37
CA PRO A 27 1.06 -3.51 -1.08
C PRO A 27 1.22 -3.99 -2.53
N VAL A 28 0.97 -3.07 -3.44
CA VAL A 28 1.12 -3.21 -4.89
C VAL A 28 2.43 -2.48 -5.26
N TRP A 29 3.51 -3.24 -5.30
CA TRP A 29 4.87 -2.83 -5.63
C TRP A 29 5.26 -3.22 -7.06
N VAL A 30 5.43 -2.23 -7.93
CA VAL A 30 6.23 -2.45 -9.14
C VAL A 30 7.70 -2.37 -8.73
N PRO A 31 8.50 -3.45 -8.91
CA PRO A 31 9.84 -3.53 -8.35
C PRO A 31 10.74 -2.40 -8.84
N GLN A 32 11.62 -1.95 -7.96
CA GLN A 32 12.79 -1.15 -8.29
C GLN A 32 13.75 -1.98 -9.17
N PRO A 33 14.42 -1.39 -10.17
CA PRO A 33 15.37 -2.10 -11.02
C PRO A 33 16.45 -2.80 -10.18
N ALA A 34 16.92 -3.94 -10.68
CA ALA A 34 17.94 -4.75 -10.03
C ALA A 34 19.20 -3.92 -9.70
N ILE A 35 19.83 -4.25 -8.57
CA ILE A 35 21.09 -3.64 -8.11
C ILE A 35 22.11 -3.70 -9.25
N GLY A 36 22.54 -2.55 -9.76
CA GLY A 36 23.50 -2.43 -10.86
C GLY A 36 23.07 -1.51 -12.02
N SER A 37 21.78 -1.18 -12.13
CA SER A 37 21.32 -0.13 -13.06
C SER A 37 21.43 1.24 -12.38
N ALA A 38 22.36 2.07 -12.84
CA ALA A 38 22.75 3.36 -12.24
C ALA A 38 21.68 4.47 -12.32
N THR A 39 20.40 4.14 -12.48
CA THR A 39 19.32 5.11 -12.50
C THR A 39 18.16 4.63 -11.62
N LEU A 40 18.19 5.07 -10.37
CA LEU A 40 17.15 4.95 -9.34
C LEU A 40 15.89 5.78 -9.72
N ARG A 41 15.34 5.61 -10.92
CA ARG A 41 14.31 6.51 -11.49
C ARG A 41 12.86 6.12 -11.17
N GLY A 42 12.67 5.16 -10.27
CA GLY A 42 11.34 4.64 -9.95
C GLY A 42 10.78 3.75 -11.07
N SER A 43 9.52 3.36 -10.93
CA SER A 43 8.83 2.48 -11.86
C SER A 43 7.53 3.12 -12.35
N ARG A 44 7.15 2.84 -13.60
CA ARG A 44 5.88 3.28 -14.16
C ARG A 44 4.85 2.18 -14.01
N VAL A 45 3.70 2.52 -13.44
CA VAL A 45 2.53 1.63 -13.33
C VAL A 45 1.55 2.00 -14.42
N HIS A 46 1.34 1.09 -15.36
CA HIS A 46 0.53 1.31 -16.56
C HIS A 46 -0.87 0.74 -16.45
N ALA A 47 -1.07 -0.23 -15.57
CA ALA A 47 -2.39 -0.76 -15.27
C ALA A 47 -2.44 -1.23 -13.81
N ILE A 48 -3.58 -0.99 -13.18
CA ILE A 48 -3.96 -1.63 -11.92
C ILE A 48 -5.38 -2.12 -12.12
N VAL A 49 -5.58 -3.42 -12.00
CA VAL A 49 -6.89 -4.06 -12.19
C VAL A 49 -7.22 -4.92 -10.99
N ALA A 50 -8.49 -4.92 -10.58
CA ALA A 50 -8.99 -5.82 -9.55
C ALA A 50 -9.96 -6.86 -10.11
N SER A 51 -9.69 -8.12 -9.83
CA SER A 51 -10.59 -9.25 -10.00
C SER A 51 -11.10 -9.74 -8.64
N SER A 52 -12.22 -10.45 -8.63
CA SER A 52 -12.85 -10.92 -7.40
C SER A 52 -13.57 -12.24 -7.62
N ASN A 53 -13.51 -13.13 -6.62
CA ASN A 53 -14.33 -14.34 -6.55
C ASN A 53 -15.57 -14.15 -5.65
N LEU A 54 -15.89 -12.89 -5.30
CA LEU A 54 -16.93 -12.57 -4.34
C LEU A 54 -18.25 -13.22 -4.76
N THR A 55 -18.91 -13.84 -3.80
CA THR A 55 -20.17 -14.55 -4.03
C THR A 55 -21.37 -13.60 -4.09
N LEU A 56 -21.36 -12.51 -3.29
CA LEU A 56 -22.41 -11.49 -3.26
C LEU A 56 -21.82 -10.10 -2.93
N LEU A 57 -22.46 -9.05 -3.48
CA LEU A 57 -22.17 -7.61 -3.30
C LEU A 57 -20.94 -7.05 -4.03
N THR A 58 -20.95 -5.72 -4.19
CA THR A 58 -19.82 -4.91 -4.64
C THR A 58 -19.03 -4.44 -3.43
N LYS A 59 -17.69 -4.49 -3.48
CA LYS A 59 -16.80 -3.98 -2.43
C LYS A 59 -16.10 -2.71 -2.90
N LEU A 60 -15.82 -1.78 -1.98
CA LEU A 60 -15.12 -0.54 -2.29
C LEU A 60 -13.63 -0.66 -1.98
N LEU A 61 -12.80 -0.42 -2.98
CA LEU A 61 -11.35 -0.43 -2.89
C LEU A 61 -10.82 1.01 -2.94
N VAL A 62 -10.08 1.41 -1.91
CA VAL A 62 -9.35 2.68 -1.85
C VAL A 62 -7.91 2.42 -2.27
N ILE A 63 -7.43 3.21 -3.22
CA ILE A 63 -6.01 3.19 -3.60
C ILE A 63 -5.28 4.30 -2.91
N MET A 64 -4.12 3.96 -2.37
CA MET A 64 -3.26 4.90 -1.65
C MET A 64 -1.85 4.84 -2.21
N LYS A 65 -1.19 5.99 -2.20
CA LYS A 65 0.25 6.09 -2.40
C LYS A 65 0.91 6.10 -1.04
N ALA A 66 1.94 5.29 -0.88
CA ALA A 66 2.71 5.12 0.33
C ALA A 66 4.12 5.66 0.12
N LEU A 67 4.65 6.41 1.07
CA LEU A 67 6.04 6.84 1.09
C LEU A 67 6.69 6.33 2.37
N ALA A 68 7.79 5.59 2.29
CA ALA A 68 8.54 5.17 3.46
C ALA A 68 9.16 6.41 4.14
N VAL A 69 8.75 6.71 5.37
CA VAL A 69 9.23 7.89 6.13
C VAL A 69 10.18 7.49 7.25
N THR A 70 9.94 6.33 7.88
CA THR A 70 10.72 5.84 9.02
C THR A 70 11.13 4.40 8.81
N LYS A 71 12.37 4.05 9.20
CA LYS A 71 12.97 2.72 9.00
C LYS A 71 13.34 2.11 10.36
N SER A 72 13.13 0.80 10.56
CA SER A 72 13.36 0.10 11.84
C SER A 72 14.78 -0.46 12.04
N GLY A 73 15.78 0.02 11.27
CA GLY A 73 17.14 -0.54 11.27
C GLY A 73 18.10 0.06 12.30
N ALA A 74 19.15 -0.69 12.66
CA ALA A 74 20.16 -0.32 13.67
C ALA A 74 21.03 0.93 13.32
N GLY A 75 20.88 1.52 12.13
CA GLY A 75 21.48 2.81 11.75
C GLY A 75 20.46 3.94 11.54
N GLU A 76 19.18 3.66 11.78
CA GLU A 76 18.05 4.55 11.49
C GLU A 76 17.42 5.14 12.77
N GLY A 77 18.07 4.94 13.92
CA GLY A 77 17.73 5.62 15.17
C GLY A 77 16.70 4.92 16.06
N GLY A 78 16.59 3.58 16.04
CA GLY A 78 15.93 2.82 17.12
C GLY A 78 15.05 1.67 16.65
N ASN A 79 14.85 0.68 17.54
CA ASN A 79 13.89 -0.39 17.32
C ASN A 79 12.47 0.18 17.46
N LEU A 80 11.60 -0.19 16.52
CA LEU A 80 10.19 0.20 16.53
C LEU A 80 9.34 -0.93 17.11
N ALA A 81 8.28 -0.58 17.83
CA ALA A 81 7.32 -1.54 18.35
C ALA A 81 5.91 -0.98 18.32
N PHE A 82 4.92 -1.85 18.16
CA PHE A 82 3.55 -1.52 18.54
C PHE A 82 3.47 -1.61 20.07
N GLY A 83 3.46 -0.47 20.75
CA GLY A 83 3.54 -0.42 22.21
C GLY A 83 2.24 -0.87 22.86
N THR A 84 1.17 -0.14 22.56
CA THR A 84 -0.22 -0.53 22.79
C THR A 84 -0.88 -0.73 21.43
N ALA A 85 -2.06 -1.34 21.38
CA ALA A 85 -2.84 -1.44 20.14
C ALA A 85 -3.09 -0.08 19.43
N THR A 86 -2.81 1.01 20.13
CA THR A 86 -3.02 2.41 19.75
C THR A 86 -1.73 3.19 19.57
N THR A 87 -0.54 2.59 19.65
CA THR A 87 0.72 3.33 19.52
C THR A 87 1.81 2.60 18.76
N ILE A 88 2.65 3.37 18.07
CA ILE A 88 3.97 2.94 17.61
C ILE A 88 5.01 3.72 18.42
N THR A 89 5.92 3.01 19.06
CA THR A 89 6.98 3.60 19.88
C THR A 89 8.35 3.34 19.26
N ARG A 90 9.27 4.27 19.51
CA ARG A 90 10.68 4.20 19.14
C ARG A 90 11.53 4.22 20.40
N SER A 91 12.43 3.25 20.52
CA SER A 91 13.25 3.07 21.72
C SER A 91 14.35 4.12 21.91
N ASP A 92 14.79 4.75 20.82
CA ASP A 92 15.82 5.81 20.83
C ASP A 92 15.31 6.99 20.00
N THR A 93 15.48 8.22 20.49
CA THR A 93 15.05 9.45 19.80
C THR A 93 16.19 10.44 19.58
N SER A 94 17.42 10.05 19.95
CA SER A 94 18.58 10.93 19.94
C SER A 94 18.99 11.34 18.52
N GLN A 95 18.84 10.44 17.55
CA GLN A 95 19.20 10.67 16.15
C GLN A 95 18.01 11.00 15.26
N LYS A 96 16.87 10.35 15.49
CA LYS A 96 15.64 10.54 14.72
C LYS A 96 14.43 10.41 15.61
N ASP A 97 13.44 11.26 15.41
CA ASP A 97 12.19 11.25 16.15
C ASP A 97 11.03 11.60 15.22
N PHE A 98 9.80 11.21 15.58
CA PHE A 98 8.66 11.37 14.68
C PHE A 98 8.31 12.84 14.40
N VAL A 99 8.63 13.75 15.32
CA VAL A 99 8.40 15.18 15.11
C VAL A 99 9.40 15.74 14.10
N LYS A 100 10.68 15.38 14.22
CA LYS A 100 11.75 15.76 13.29
C LYS A 100 11.58 15.15 11.90
N GLU A 101 10.99 13.96 11.82
CA GLU A 101 10.58 13.32 10.56
C GLU A 101 9.31 13.94 9.96
N GLY A 102 8.71 14.92 10.64
CA GLY A 102 7.61 15.73 10.13
C GLY A 102 6.26 15.03 10.11
N TRP A 103 6.06 14.03 10.99
CA TRP A 103 4.75 13.41 11.19
C TRP A 103 3.76 14.39 11.81
N ARG A 104 2.50 14.31 11.40
CA ARG A 104 1.43 15.19 11.87
C ARG A 104 0.18 14.41 12.27
N VAL A 105 -0.58 14.99 13.19
CA VAL A 105 -1.93 14.52 13.49
C VAL A 105 -2.77 14.61 12.21
N GLY A 106 -3.52 13.56 11.91
CA GLY A 106 -4.30 13.43 10.68
C GLY A 106 -3.61 12.66 9.56
N ASP A 107 -2.28 12.51 9.62
CA ASP A 107 -1.56 11.63 8.70
C ASP A 107 -2.08 10.20 8.85
N ARG A 108 -2.01 9.43 7.76
CA ARG A 108 -2.30 8.00 7.78
C ARG A 108 -1.01 7.22 7.70
N VAL A 109 -0.98 6.11 8.43
CA VAL A 109 0.19 5.27 8.58
C VAL A 109 -0.13 3.83 8.21
N ALA A 110 0.83 3.20 7.54
CA ALA A 110 0.84 1.76 7.30
C ALA A 110 2.27 1.23 7.54
N VAL A 111 2.39 -0.03 7.95
CA VAL A 111 3.69 -0.65 8.24
C VAL A 111 3.86 -1.86 7.34
N PHE A 112 4.98 -1.91 6.60
CA PHE A 112 5.30 -3.02 5.69
C PHE A 112 6.76 -3.41 5.79
N ASP A 113 7.07 -4.67 5.47
CA ASP A 113 8.43 -5.15 5.32
C ASP A 113 9.03 -4.67 3.98
N ARG A 114 10.25 -4.11 3.99
CA ARG A 114 10.97 -3.67 2.78
C ARG A 114 11.57 -4.82 1.97
N GLY A 115 11.99 -5.89 2.66
CA GLY A 115 12.64 -7.06 2.05
C GLY A 115 11.66 -8.18 1.71
N ASN A 116 10.63 -8.35 2.53
CA ASN A 116 9.57 -9.33 2.30
C ASN A 116 8.32 -8.66 1.71
N ARG A 117 8.26 -8.62 0.38
CA ARG A 117 7.16 -8.08 -0.45
C ARG A 117 5.81 -8.77 -0.23
N THR A 118 5.79 -9.81 0.60
CA THR A 118 4.62 -10.62 0.99
C THR A 118 4.23 -10.46 2.47
N GLY A 119 4.93 -9.62 3.24
CA GLY A 119 4.64 -9.32 4.64
C GLY A 119 5.45 -10.17 5.62
N GLY A 120 6.45 -9.56 6.26
CA GLY A 120 7.28 -10.17 7.30
C GLY A 120 6.84 -9.90 8.73
N LEU A 121 5.73 -9.17 8.95
CA LEU A 121 5.16 -8.99 10.30
C LEU A 121 4.38 -10.26 10.69
N THR A 122 4.45 -10.66 11.95
CA THR A 122 3.99 -11.98 12.39
C THR A 122 2.54 -12.02 12.83
N THR A 123 1.92 -10.88 13.14
CA THR A 123 0.51 -10.81 13.53
C THR A 123 -0.19 -9.59 12.90
N ALA A 124 -1.43 -9.29 13.31
CA ALA A 124 -2.40 -8.34 12.75
C ALA A 124 -1.94 -6.88 12.50
N ALA A 125 -0.64 -6.60 12.60
CA ALA A 125 0.04 -5.43 12.05
C ALA A 125 0.05 -5.38 10.53
N ASN A 126 0.19 -6.54 9.88
CA ASN A 126 0.12 -6.64 8.45
C ASN A 126 -1.21 -6.06 7.94
N ARG A 127 -1.13 -5.24 6.88
CA ARG A 127 -2.28 -4.88 6.05
C ARG A 127 -3.31 -3.94 6.69
N LYS A 128 -2.93 -3.19 7.72
CA LYS A 128 -3.80 -2.15 8.31
C LYS A 128 -3.27 -0.75 8.07
N VAL A 129 -4.21 0.19 7.97
CA VAL A 129 -3.95 1.62 7.91
C VAL A 129 -4.61 2.28 9.11
N ALA A 130 -3.87 3.09 9.86
CA ALA A 130 -4.41 3.89 10.96
C ALA A 130 -4.27 5.39 10.66
N GLN A 131 -5.17 6.18 11.24
CA GLN A 131 -5.04 7.62 11.30
C GLN A 131 -4.35 8.03 12.61
N ILE A 132 -3.37 8.92 12.50
CA ILE A 132 -2.63 9.47 13.63
C ILE A 132 -3.48 10.49 14.36
N THR A 133 -3.63 10.33 15.68
CA THR A 133 -4.29 11.27 16.59
C THR A 133 -3.33 12.00 17.51
N GLY A 134 -2.09 11.52 17.65
CA GLY A 134 -1.06 12.18 18.44
C GLY A 134 0.35 11.90 17.91
N VAL A 135 1.22 12.89 18.03
CA VAL A 135 2.64 12.80 17.63
C VAL A 135 3.51 13.34 18.76
N ALA A 136 4.48 12.55 19.18
CA ALA A 136 5.55 12.92 20.09
C ALA A 136 6.87 12.37 19.54
N ALA A 137 8.02 12.84 20.05
CA ALA A 137 9.35 12.45 19.55
C ALA A 137 9.49 10.92 19.39
N GLY A 138 9.15 10.15 20.43
CA GLY A 138 9.26 8.69 20.39
C GLY A 138 7.97 7.93 20.10
N THR A 139 6.84 8.61 19.90
CA THR A 139 5.52 7.95 19.87
C THR A 139 4.58 8.53 18.82
N LEU A 140 3.97 7.63 18.03
CA LEU A 140 2.76 7.92 17.26
C LEU A 140 1.56 7.28 17.97
N THR A 141 0.45 8.01 18.05
CA THR A 141 -0.79 7.56 18.71
C THR A 141 -1.95 7.53 17.71
N PHE A 142 -2.86 6.56 17.85
CA PHE A 142 -4.02 6.35 16.98
C PHE A 142 -5.32 6.28 17.79
N ALA A 143 -6.44 6.61 17.15
CA ALA A 143 -7.76 6.71 17.79
C ALA A 143 -8.31 5.37 18.32
N ALA A 144 -7.96 4.27 17.66
CA ALA A 144 -8.50 2.95 17.93
C ALA A 144 -7.39 1.90 17.93
N ALA A 145 -7.64 0.81 18.65
CA ALA A 145 -6.82 -0.38 18.66
C ALA A 145 -6.71 -0.94 17.23
N THR A 146 -5.65 -0.53 16.54
CA THR A 146 -5.40 -0.93 15.15
C THR A 146 -4.56 -2.21 15.15
N TRP A 147 -3.62 -2.32 16.08
CA TRP A 147 -2.57 -3.34 16.05
C TRP A 147 -2.53 -4.17 17.32
N THR A 148 -1.87 -5.32 17.26
CA THR A 148 -1.50 -6.08 18.45
C THR A 148 -0.11 -5.64 18.86
N ALA A 149 0.19 -5.64 20.16
CA ALA A 149 1.53 -5.31 20.63
C ALA A 149 2.54 -6.36 20.12
N GLU A 150 3.48 -5.93 19.28
CA GLU A 150 4.60 -6.74 18.80
C GLU A 150 5.77 -5.83 18.40
N ALA A 151 6.98 -6.38 18.36
CA ALA A 151 8.13 -5.68 17.83
C ALA A 151 8.02 -5.56 16.30
N ILE A 152 8.33 -4.40 15.76
CA ILE A 152 8.40 -4.20 14.31
C ILE A 152 9.80 -4.70 13.86
N PRO A 153 9.89 -5.71 12.97
CA PRO A 153 11.15 -6.24 12.47
C PRO A 153 12.03 -5.16 11.85
N SER A 154 13.34 -5.31 11.94
CA SER A 154 14.33 -4.34 11.40
C SER A 154 14.29 -4.18 9.87
N THR A 155 13.65 -5.11 9.18
CA THR A 155 13.41 -5.07 7.73
C THR A 155 12.23 -4.19 7.35
N ALA A 156 11.36 -3.82 8.30
CA ALA A 156 10.17 -3.02 8.04
C ALA A 156 10.42 -1.51 7.95
N ALA A 157 9.41 -0.82 7.46
CA ALA A 157 9.34 0.63 7.41
C ALA A 157 7.91 1.09 7.75
N ILE A 158 7.83 2.30 8.32
CA ILE A 158 6.58 3.02 8.52
C ILE A 158 6.39 3.92 7.31
N HIS A 159 5.25 3.76 6.65
CA HIS A 159 4.87 4.51 5.48
C HIS A 159 3.82 5.55 5.85
N ARG A 160 4.00 6.78 5.35
CA ARG A 160 2.90 7.75 5.27
C ARG A 160 2.09 7.42 4.04
N VAL A 161 0.78 7.27 4.20
CA VAL A 161 -0.11 6.90 3.10
C VAL A 161 -1.11 8.01 2.81
N SER A 162 -1.39 8.24 1.53
CA SER A 162 -2.37 9.22 1.07
C SER A 162 -3.28 8.58 0.04
N PRO A 163 -4.62 8.76 0.13
CA PRO A 163 -5.51 8.29 -0.91
C PRO A 163 -5.11 8.94 -2.22
N MET A 164 -5.00 8.13 -3.27
CA MET A 164 -4.75 8.64 -4.59
C MET A 164 -6.03 9.28 -5.09
N GLY A 165 -7.15 8.56 -5.10
CA GLY A 165 -8.38 9.06 -5.72
C GLY A 165 -9.65 8.56 -5.07
N MET A 166 -10.72 8.51 -5.86
CA MET A 166 -12.02 8.02 -5.40
C MET A 166 -11.97 6.50 -5.18
N PRO A 167 -12.72 5.96 -4.20
CA PRO A 167 -12.87 4.52 -4.03
C PRO A 167 -13.46 3.87 -5.29
N VAL A 168 -12.90 2.72 -5.68
CA VAL A 168 -13.31 1.94 -6.85
C VAL A 168 -14.18 0.77 -6.42
N SER A 169 -15.34 0.64 -7.05
CA SER A 169 -16.23 -0.51 -6.86
C SER A 169 -15.70 -1.75 -7.57
N VAL A 170 -15.50 -2.83 -6.83
CA VAL A 170 -15.18 -4.16 -7.36
C VAL A 170 -16.42 -5.04 -7.22
N SER A 171 -17.04 -5.36 -8.36
CA SER A 171 -18.26 -6.17 -8.41
C SER A 171 -17.99 -7.66 -8.13
N ALA A 172 -19.06 -8.37 -7.77
CA ALA A 172 -19.01 -9.82 -7.62
C ALA A 172 -18.62 -10.52 -8.93
N GLY A 173 -17.68 -11.47 -8.86
CA GLY A 173 -17.18 -12.20 -10.01
C GLY A 173 -16.36 -11.37 -11.02
N ALA A 174 -15.91 -10.16 -10.67
CA ALA A 174 -15.12 -9.32 -11.57
C ALA A 174 -13.88 -10.06 -12.07
N GLY A 175 -13.69 -10.16 -13.39
CA GLY A 175 -12.58 -10.88 -14.01
C GLY A 175 -12.64 -12.41 -13.94
N ASN A 176 -13.57 -12.97 -13.15
CA ASN A 176 -13.77 -14.42 -12.99
C ASN A 176 -15.05 -14.92 -13.70
N SER A 177 -15.95 -14.02 -14.08
CA SER A 177 -17.12 -14.29 -14.91
C SER A 177 -17.00 -13.59 -16.25
N ALA A 178 -17.34 -14.27 -17.35
CA ALA A 178 -17.29 -13.69 -18.70
C ALA A 178 -18.15 -12.43 -18.87
N ALA A 179 -19.19 -12.27 -18.05
CA ALA A 179 -20.10 -11.13 -18.07
C ALA A 179 -19.62 -9.93 -17.22
N VAL A 180 -18.59 -10.09 -16.38
CA VAL A 180 -18.15 -9.05 -15.44
C VAL A 180 -16.66 -8.78 -15.63
N GLN A 181 -16.36 -7.64 -16.25
CA GLN A 181 -14.97 -7.23 -16.49
C GLN A 181 -14.24 -6.92 -15.17
N PRO A 182 -12.90 -7.11 -15.12
CA PRO A 182 -12.09 -6.62 -14.00
C PRO A 182 -12.28 -5.10 -13.79
N ALA A 183 -12.25 -4.66 -12.54
CA ALA A 183 -12.34 -3.24 -12.23
C ALA A 183 -11.03 -2.55 -12.62
N ASN A 184 -11.07 -1.63 -13.58
CA ASN A 184 -9.93 -0.79 -13.90
C ASN A 184 -9.78 0.31 -12.85
N ILE A 185 -8.66 0.26 -12.13
CA ILE A 185 -8.39 1.15 -11.01
C ILE A 185 -7.59 2.37 -11.49
N LEU A 186 -6.58 2.15 -12.32
CA LEU A 186 -5.75 3.22 -12.89
C LEU A 186 -6.48 3.85 -14.08
N SER A 187 -7.43 4.74 -13.78
CA SER A 187 -8.23 5.44 -14.76
C SER A 187 -8.40 6.92 -14.40
N THR A 188 -8.61 7.76 -15.40
CA THR A 188 -8.90 9.19 -15.20
C THR A 188 -10.22 9.45 -14.45
N LEU A 189 -11.13 8.46 -14.43
CA LEU A 189 -12.36 8.51 -13.65
C LEU A 189 -12.08 8.43 -12.14
N ASN A 190 -11.15 7.55 -11.75
CA ASN A 190 -10.81 7.35 -10.34
C ASN A 190 -9.68 8.29 -9.88
N MET A 191 -8.79 8.65 -10.81
CA MET A 191 -7.58 9.42 -10.59
C MET A 191 -7.53 10.60 -11.57
N PRO A 192 -8.25 11.70 -11.29
CA PRO A 192 -8.46 12.79 -12.26
C PRO A 192 -7.19 13.56 -12.65
N TRP A 193 -6.10 13.43 -11.90
CA TRP A 193 -4.81 14.01 -12.27
C TRP A 193 -4.04 13.18 -13.31
N LEU A 194 -4.47 11.95 -13.60
CA LEU A 194 -3.85 11.15 -14.64
C LEU A 194 -4.09 11.79 -16.02
N PRO A 195 -3.06 11.85 -16.88
CA PRO A 195 -3.24 12.33 -18.25
C PRO A 195 -4.20 11.39 -18.99
N ASN A 196 -5.16 11.91 -19.75
CA ASN A 196 -6.02 11.08 -20.59
C ASN A 196 -5.31 10.71 -21.90
N ARG A 197 -4.37 9.77 -21.86
CA ARG A 197 -3.57 9.34 -23.02
C ARG A 197 -3.44 7.82 -23.11
N PRO A 198 -3.16 7.25 -24.30
CA PRO A 198 -2.96 5.80 -24.44
C PRO A 198 -1.80 5.23 -23.58
N ASP A 199 -0.85 6.08 -23.19
CA ASP A 199 0.33 5.76 -22.39
C ASP A 199 0.21 6.21 -20.92
N THR A 200 -1.03 6.35 -20.41
CA THR A 200 -1.28 6.75 -19.02
C THR A 200 -0.55 5.83 -18.05
N ALA A 201 0.29 6.41 -17.20
CA ALA A 201 0.97 5.70 -16.14
C ALA A 201 1.10 6.60 -14.91
N ASP A 202 1.10 5.99 -13.73
CA ASP A 202 1.57 6.65 -12.51
C ASP A 202 3.04 6.32 -12.25
N VAL A 203 3.75 7.23 -11.60
CA VAL A 203 5.17 7.07 -11.27
C VAL A 203 5.32 6.77 -9.79
N VAL A 204 6.03 5.67 -9.50
CA VAL A 204 6.34 5.22 -8.16
C VAL A 204 7.85 5.37 -7.95
N GLY A 205 8.24 6.27 -7.04
CA GLY A 205 9.63 6.50 -6.67
C GLY A 205 10.27 5.35 -5.88
N PRO A 206 11.58 5.43 -5.62
CA PRO A 206 12.38 4.35 -5.01
C PRO A 206 11.99 3.95 -3.58
N ASP A 207 11.30 4.82 -2.84
CA ASP A 207 10.77 4.56 -1.48
C ASP A 207 9.23 4.66 -1.45
N GLU A 208 8.60 4.66 -2.62
CA GLU A 208 7.15 4.78 -2.77
C GLU A 208 6.51 3.42 -3.11
N ALA A 209 5.26 3.24 -2.71
CA ALA A 209 4.45 2.09 -3.08
C ALA A 209 3.03 2.52 -3.44
N ILE A 210 2.31 1.66 -4.16
CA ILE A 210 0.86 1.75 -4.23
C ILE A 210 0.30 0.72 -3.27
N ILE A 211 -0.76 1.07 -2.56
CA ILE A 211 -1.45 0.18 -1.64
C ILE A 211 -2.92 0.18 -2.03
N ALA A 212 -3.51 -1.00 -2.06
CA ALA A 212 -4.93 -1.17 -2.25
C ALA A 212 -5.56 -1.61 -0.93
N MET A 213 -6.60 -0.90 -0.48
CA MET A 213 -7.24 -1.11 0.81
C MET A 213 -8.75 -1.21 0.67
N LEU A 214 -9.42 -2.13 1.37
CA LEU A 214 -10.88 -2.16 1.42
C LEU A 214 -11.43 -1.03 2.33
N SER A 215 -12.44 -0.30 1.83
CA SER A 215 -13.11 0.78 2.58
C SER A 215 -13.99 0.21 3.70
N SER A 216 -14.01 0.92 4.84
CA SER A 216 -14.53 0.45 6.13
C SER A 216 -16.03 0.56 6.32
N THR A 217 -16.79 0.95 5.31
CA THR A 217 -18.22 1.26 5.47
C THR A 217 -19.13 0.03 5.30
N ASN A 218 -18.84 -1.07 6.03
CA ASN A 218 -19.76 -2.23 6.28
C ASN A 218 -19.51 -3.55 5.54
N THR A 219 -18.33 -3.84 4.99
CA THR A 219 -18.14 -5.13 4.32
C THR A 219 -16.80 -5.80 4.63
N VAL A 220 -16.81 -6.70 5.60
CA VAL A 220 -15.77 -7.72 5.76
C VAL A 220 -15.87 -8.71 4.58
N LEU A 221 -14.74 -9.26 4.13
CA LEU A 221 -14.73 -10.37 3.19
C LEU A 221 -15.26 -11.63 3.89
N GLY A 222 -16.20 -12.34 3.25
CA GLY A 222 -16.70 -13.62 3.76
C GLY A 222 -15.64 -14.72 3.63
N ALA A 223 -15.79 -15.82 4.38
CA ALA A 223 -14.85 -16.92 4.28
C ALA A 223 -14.72 -17.42 2.82
N GLY A 224 -13.48 -17.45 2.31
CA GLY A 224 -13.18 -17.84 0.91
C GLY A 224 -13.28 -16.69 -0.11
N ASP A 225 -13.75 -15.51 0.28
CA ASP A 225 -13.72 -14.32 -0.56
C ASP A 225 -12.27 -13.80 -0.73
N VAL A 226 -11.96 -13.41 -1.97
CA VAL A 226 -10.68 -12.91 -2.43
C VAL A 226 -10.92 -11.78 -3.43
N ILE A 227 -10.16 -10.69 -3.24
CA ILE A 227 -9.98 -9.66 -4.25
C ILE A 227 -8.52 -9.70 -4.67
N GLU A 228 -8.29 -10.04 -5.92
CA GLU A 228 -6.97 -10.06 -6.54
C GLU A 228 -6.71 -8.74 -7.24
N ILE A 229 -5.54 -8.18 -7.03
CA ILE A 229 -5.09 -6.92 -7.63
C ILE A 229 -3.85 -7.24 -8.44
N THR A 230 -3.93 -6.95 -9.74
CA THR A 230 -2.80 -7.07 -10.65
C THR A 230 -2.33 -5.68 -11.03
N ALA A 231 -1.06 -5.38 -10.79
CA ALA A 231 -0.40 -4.22 -11.35
C ALA A 231 0.56 -4.61 -12.45
N THR A 232 0.49 -3.89 -13.56
CA THR A 232 1.42 -4.03 -14.68
C THR A 232 2.29 -2.79 -14.73
N GLY A 233 3.59 -2.98 -14.62
CA GLY A 233 4.54 -1.88 -14.67
C GLY A 233 5.86 -2.23 -15.31
N GLY A 234 6.66 -1.22 -15.60
CA GLY A 234 7.96 -1.34 -16.25
C GLY A 234 8.97 -0.33 -15.71
N ASP A 235 10.25 -0.65 -15.92
CA ASP A 235 11.38 0.21 -15.55
C ASP A 235 11.41 1.46 -16.46
N TYR A 236 11.86 2.59 -15.90
CA TYR A 236 12.08 3.85 -16.62
C TYR A 236 13.55 4.29 -16.54
#